data_AF-A0A511DQG7-F1
#
_entry.id   AF-A0A511DQG7-F1
#
_cell.length_a   1.000
_cell.length_b   1.000
_cell.length_c   1.000
_cell.angle_alpha   90.00
_cell.angle_beta   90.00
_cell.angle_gamma   90.00
#
_symmetry.space_group_name_H-M   'P 1'
#
loop_
_entity.id
_entity.type
_entity.pdbx_description
1 polymer ?
#
loop_
_entity_poly.entity_id
_entity_poly.type
_entity_poly.pdbx_seq_one_letter_code
_entity_poly.pdbx_strand_id
1 'polypeptide(L)'
;MNSRVVVLVARPTPSGVDARSLTGLAAAVAATVADPVRVAHLDQAEPSVHDVLDEVVRDGADGALLVPLAVPADAYLRTWIGKAVANWRETRAPLTLDVRLADDLTASAGAAAAVAALTAGAGEEITVSPGSFRAPSWSELPGHDRHLLLCRGPRCTAHGAGATHRALTAATRDDPRTLVTPIGCLGPCNLGPIVIETPGHDPEGTWHQRVDPTAAAGLAARRSPVRTVSSG
;
A
#
# COMPACT_ATOMS: atom_id res chain seq x y z
N MET A 1 0.32 28.15 -28.35
CA MET A 1 0.24 26.69 -28.60
C MET A 1 0.07 26.10 -27.21
N ASN A 2 -1.10 25.54 -26.89
CA ASN A 2 -1.38 25.15 -25.50
C ASN A 2 -0.37 24.09 -25.06
N SER A 3 0.44 24.40 -24.05
CA SER A 3 1.46 23.52 -23.50
C SER A 3 0.81 22.49 -22.59
N ARG A 4 0.74 21.22 -23.02
CA ARG A 4 0.20 20.11 -22.22
C ARG A 4 1.35 19.27 -21.66
N VAL A 5 1.28 18.91 -20.38
CA VAL A 5 2.23 17.98 -19.73
C VAL A 5 1.54 16.68 -19.37
N VAL A 6 2.18 15.54 -19.60
CA VAL A 6 1.74 14.23 -19.12
C VAL A 6 2.36 13.97 -17.76
N VAL A 7 1.53 13.62 -16.77
CA VAL A 7 1.99 13.26 -15.43
C VAL A 7 1.62 11.81 -15.15
N LEU A 8 2.64 10.96 -15.05
CA LEU A 8 2.48 9.56 -14.64
C LEU A 8 2.34 9.51 -13.13
N VAL A 9 1.15 9.16 -12.64
CA VAL A 9 0.84 9.11 -11.21
C VAL A 9 1.03 7.69 -10.70
N ALA A 10 2.16 7.43 -10.05
CA ALA A 10 2.47 6.14 -9.43
C ALA A 10 1.89 6.05 -8.01
N ARG A 11 1.66 4.81 -7.55
CA ARG A 11 1.23 4.52 -6.18
C ARG A 11 2.13 3.46 -5.54
N PRO A 12 3.18 3.85 -4.79
CA PRO A 12 4.06 2.92 -4.11
C PRO A 12 3.31 2.05 -3.10
N THR A 13 3.88 0.88 -2.79
CA THR A 13 3.43 0.11 -1.63
C THR A 13 4.14 0.61 -0.37
N PRO A 14 3.72 0.22 0.85
CA PRO A 14 4.50 0.50 2.06
C PRO A 14 5.93 -0.09 2.05
N SER A 15 6.22 -1.04 1.15
CA SER A 15 7.56 -1.60 0.94
C SER A 15 8.34 -0.85 -0.16
N GLY A 16 7.74 0.21 -0.71
CA GLY A 16 8.30 1.11 -1.71
C GLY A 16 7.79 0.84 -3.13
N VAL A 17 8.48 1.49 -4.07
CA VAL A 17 8.32 1.33 -5.51
C VAL A 17 9.71 1.09 -6.11
N ASP A 18 9.81 0.29 -7.17
CA ASP A 18 11.06 0.22 -7.93
C ASP A 18 11.30 1.53 -8.72
N ALA A 19 11.99 2.48 -8.08
CA ALA A 19 12.26 3.80 -8.65
C ALA A 19 13.02 3.73 -9.99
N ARG A 20 13.90 2.74 -10.17
CA ARG A 20 14.64 2.58 -11.44
C ARG A 20 13.69 2.16 -12.54
N SER A 21 12.82 1.20 -12.28
CA SER A 21 11.83 0.74 -13.26
C SER A 21 10.81 1.83 -13.58
N LEU A 22 10.39 2.64 -12.60
CA LEU A 22 9.51 3.78 -12.83
C LEU A 22 10.17 4.84 -13.71
N THR A 23 11.44 5.16 -13.44
CA THR A 23 12.21 6.11 -14.25
C THR A 23 12.41 5.59 -15.67
N GLY A 24 12.71 4.30 -15.83
CA GLY A 24 12.85 3.66 -17.13
C GLY A 24 11.55 3.69 -17.94
N LEU A 25 10.42 3.39 -17.30
CA LEU A 25 9.09 3.50 -17.92
C LEU A 25 8.80 4.95 -18.37
N ALA A 26 9.03 5.93 -17.49
CA ALA A 26 8.80 7.34 -17.80
C ALA A 26 9.66 7.81 -18.99
N ALA A 27 10.95 7.44 -19.01
CA ALA A 27 11.84 7.75 -20.12
C ALA A 27 11.40 7.09 -21.43
N ALA A 28 10.96 5.83 -21.38
CA ALA A 28 10.46 5.12 -22.56
C ALA A 28 9.18 5.76 -23.12
N VAL A 29 8.26 6.20 -22.25
CA VAL A 29 7.06 6.95 -22.65
C VAL A 29 7.45 8.29 -23.26
N ALA A 30 8.31 9.06 -22.59
CA ALA A 30 8.78 10.37 -23.04
C ALA A 30 9.44 10.32 -24.44
N ALA A 31 10.11 9.22 -24.77
CA ALA A 31 10.73 9.02 -26.08
C ALA A 31 9.70 8.84 -27.22
N THR A 32 8.42 8.62 -26.91
CA THR A 32 7.37 8.26 -27.89
C THR A 32 6.22 9.26 -27.97
N VAL A 33 6.10 10.16 -26.98
CA VAL A 33 5.00 11.14 -26.90
C VAL A 33 5.53 12.56 -27.11
N ALA A 34 4.69 13.44 -27.64
CA ALA A 34 5.08 14.83 -27.93
C ALA A 34 5.09 15.71 -26.66
N ASP A 35 4.22 15.42 -25.70
CA ASP A 35 4.07 16.18 -24.47
C ASP A 35 5.21 15.83 -23.48
N PRO A 36 5.75 16.80 -22.72
CA PRO A 36 6.69 16.51 -21.64
C PRO A 36 6.09 15.52 -20.63
N VAL A 37 6.90 14.58 -20.14
CA VAL A 37 6.47 13.56 -19.17
C VAL A 37 7.11 13.82 -17.81
N ARG A 38 6.28 13.84 -16.76
CA ARG A 38 6.69 13.89 -15.34
C ARG A 38 6.18 12.68 -14.58
N VAL A 39 6.79 12.43 -13.42
CA VAL A 39 6.34 11.40 -12.47
C VAL A 39 5.89 12.08 -11.19
N ALA A 40 4.74 11.67 -10.68
CA ALA A 40 4.23 12.06 -9.37
C ALA A 40 3.80 10.82 -8.58
N HIS A 41 3.70 10.95 -7.26
CA HIS A 41 3.22 9.89 -6.38
C HIS A 41 1.93 10.33 -5.68
N LEU A 42 0.95 9.42 -5.64
CA LEU A 42 -0.29 9.68 -4.92
C LEU A 42 -0.10 9.62 -3.39
N ASP A 43 0.73 8.70 -2.93
CA ASP A 43 1.06 8.48 -1.52
C ASP A 43 2.48 7.88 -1.38
N GLN A 44 2.96 7.74 -0.14
CA GLN A 44 4.18 7.01 0.27
C GLN A 44 5.55 7.49 -0.25
N ALA A 45 5.61 8.27 -1.33
CA ALA A 45 6.85 8.79 -1.92
C ALA A 45 6.66 10.21 -2.44
N GLU A 46 7.77 10.82 -2.85
CA GLU A 46 7.84 12.19 -3.36
C GLU A 46 8.45 12.21 -4.78
N PRO A 47 8.15 13.22 -5.61
CA PRO A 47 7.23 14.33 -5.34
C PRO A 47 5.76 13.88 -5.35
N SER A 48 4.90 14.59 -4.61
CA SER A 48 3.46 14.32 -4.60
C SER A 48 2.80 14.82 -5.87
N VAL A 49 1.55 14.38 -6.14
CA VAL A 49 0.73 14.95 -7.21
C VAL A 49 0.58 16.46 -7.07
N HIS A 50 0.46 16.98 -5.86
CA HIS A 50 0.36 18.43 -5.63
C HIS A 50 1.64 19.17 -6.01
N ASP A 51 2.80 18.66 -5.60
CA ASP A 51 4.09 19.29 -5.92
C ASP A 51 4.31 19.38 -7.43
N VAL A 52 4.02 18.29 -8.16
CA VAL A 52 4.19 18.26 -9.62
C VAL A 52 3.20 19.18 -10.32
N LEU A 53 1.96 19.29 -9.85
CA LEU A 53 1.00 20.23 -10.43
C LEU A 53 1.41 21.68 -10.19
N ASP A 54 1.95 22.01 -9.00
CA ASP A 54 2.49 23.34 -8.70
C ASP A 54 3.71 23.67 -9.58
N GLU A 55 4.56 22.68 -9.87
CA GLU A 55 5.65 22.83 -10.84
C GLU A 55 5.16 23.06 -12.27
N VAL A 56 4.16 22.30 -12.71
CA VAL A 56 3.58 22.45 -14.06
C VAL A 56 2.98 23.83 -14.25
N VAL A 57 2.32 24.39 -13.23
CA VAL A 57 1.82 25.78 -13.24
C VAL A 57 2.98 26.77 -13.29
N ARG A 58 4.03 26.58 -12.48
CA ARG A 58 5.20 27.47 -12.45
C ARG A 58 5.93 27.53 -13.79
N ASP A 59 5.97 26.40 -14.49
CA ASP A 59 6.63 26.26 -15.78
C ASP A 59 5.75 26.74 -16.96
N GLY A 60 4.55 27.28 -16.67
CA GLY A 60 3.69 27.94 -17.66
C GLY A 60 2.92 26.99 -18.57
N ALA A 61 2.66 25.76 -18.14
CA ALA A 61 1.82 24.84 -18.90
C ALA A 61 0.34 25.22 -18.82
N ASP A 62 -0.39 25.00 -19.91
CA ASP A 62 -1.83 25.29 -20.02
C ASP A 62 -2.70 24.10 -19.57
N GLY A 63 -2.13 22.91 -19.44
CA GLY A 63 -2.85 21.73 -18.97
C GLY A 63 -1.96 20.55 -18.57
N ALA A 64 -2.53 19.65 -17.77
CA ALA A 64 -1.91 18.40 -17.35
C ALA A 64 -2.83 17.21 -17.64
N LEU A 65 -2.29 16.15 -18.24
CA LEU A 65 -2.97 14.86 -18.38
C LEU A 65 -2.38 13.89 -17.35
N LEU A 66 -3.20 13.49 -16.36
CA LEU A 66 -2.80 12.53 -15.34
C LEU A 66 -3.02 11.09 -15.85
N VAL A 67 -1.97 10.27 -15.83
CA VAL A 67 -2.05 8.85 -16.18
C VAL A 67 -1.86 8.01 -14.91
N PRO A 68 -2.91 7.36 -14.39
CA PRO A 68 -2.80 6.54 -13.19
C PRO A 68 -2.03 5.26 -13.48
N LEU A 69 -1.02 4.96 -12.66
CA LEU A 69 -0.22 3.75 -12.75
C LEU A 69 -0.34 2.91 -11.47
N ALA A 70 -0.61 1.61 -11.64
CA ALA A 70 -0.43 0.59 -10.61
C ALA A 70 0.95 -0.10 -10.70
N VAL A 71 1.88 0.56 -11.41
CA VAL A 71 3.20 0.05 -11.77
C VAL A 71 4.25 1.17 -11.64
N PRO A 72 5.53 0.83 -11.39
CA PRO A 72 6.10 -0.50 -11.25
C PRO A 72 5.71 -1.18 -9.95
N ALA A 73 5.99 -2.49 -9.92
CA ALA A 73 5.82 -3.29 -8.73
C ALA A 73 6.65 -2.76 -7.55
N ASP A 74 6.33 -3.30 -6.36
CA ASP A 74 7.19 -3.21 -5.19
C ASP A 74 8.64 -3.61 -5.52
N ALA A 75 9.61 -2.85 -5.01
CA ALA A 75 11.05 -3.01 -5.30
C ALA A 75 11.59 -4.42 -4.98
N TYR A 76 10.95 -5.14 -4.07
CA TYR A 76 11.36 -6.46 -3.63
C TYR A 76 10.40 -7.57 -4.06
N LEU A 77 9.42 -7.29 -4.93
CA LEU A 77 8.38 -8.24 -5.30
C LEU A 77 8.96 -9.56 -5.82
N ARG A 78 9.83 -9.49 -6.85
CA ARG A 78 10.43 -10.67 -7.48
C ARG A 78 11.23 -11.50 -6.46
N THR A 79 12.04 -10.81 -5.65
CA THR A 79 12.85 -11.42 -4.59
C THR A 79 11.98 -12.14 -3.57
N TRP A 80 10.88 -11.53 -3.12
CA TRP A 80 9.99 -12.12 -2.14
C TRP A 80 9.11 -13.24 -2.71
N ILE A 81 8.72 -13.18 -3.98
CA ILE A 81 8.08 -14.32 -4.66
C ILE A 81 9.01 -15.53 -4.61
N GLY A 82 10.27 -15.36 -5.04
CA GLY A 82 11.25 -16.44 -5.03
C GLY A 82 11.43 -17.05 -3.63
N LYS A 83 11.60 -16.20 -2.60
CA LYS A 83 11.75 -16.65 -1.20
C LYS A 83 10.49 -17.33 -0.66
N ALA A 84 9.30 -16.81 -0.96
CA ALA A 84 8.04 -17.41 -0.53
C ALA A 84 7.82 -18.79 -1.16
N VAL A 85 8.11 -18.93 -2.46
CA VAL A 85 8.05 -20.22 -3.17
C VAL A 85 9.08 -21.21 -2.62
N ALA A 86 10.31 -20.76 -2.33
CA ALA A 86 11.33 -21.61 -1.70
C ALA A 86 10.87 -22.15 -0.33
N ASN A 87 10.36 -21.27 0.55
CA ASN A 87 9.77 -21.67 1.83
C ASN A 87 8.58 -22.63 1.65
N TRP A 88 7.71 -22.37 0.67
CA TRP A 88 6.60 -23.26 0.34
C TRP A 88 7.09 -24.66 -0.04
N ARG A 89 8.10 -24.78 -0.91
CA ARG A 89 8.67 -26.08 -1.32
C ARG A 89 9.18 -26.89 -0.12
N GLU A 90 9.90 -26.23 0.79
CA GLU A 90 10.45 -26.88 1.98
C GLU A 90 9.36 -27.31 2.96
N THR A 91 8.42 -26.41 3.27
CA THR A 91 7.39 -26.64 4.30
C THR A 91 6.21 -27.51 3.83
N ARG A 92 6.13 -27.86 2.55
CA ARG A 92 5.11 -28.76 1.99
C ARG A 92 5.69 -30.05 1.40
N ALA A 93 6.94 -30.40 1.70
CA ALA A 93 7.48 -31.69 1.28
C ALA A 93 6.58 -32.86 1.73
N PRO A 94 6.35 -33.89 0.89
CA PRO A 94 7.03 -34.17 -0.37
C PRO A 94 6.32 -33.58 -1.63
N LEU A 95 5.41 -32.62 -1.50
CA LEU A 95 4.69 -32.08 -2.67
C LEU A 95 5.68 -31.45 -3.68
N THR A 96 5.52 -31.79 -4.96
CA THR A 96 6.35 -31.28 -6.06
C THR A 96 5.51 -30.48 -7.06
N LEU A 97 6.04 -29.32 -7.49
CA LEU A 97 5.44 -28.46 -8.51
C LEU A 97 6.54 -27.66 -9.23
N ASP A 98 6.52 -27.67 -10.57
CA ASP A 98 7.35 -26.76 -11.38
C ASP A 98 6.78 -25.34 -11.28
N VAL A 99 7.52 -24.44 -10.67
CA VAL A 99 7.11 -23.04 -10.44
C VAL A 99 8.20 -22.15 -11.01
N ARG A 100 7.82 -21.29 -11.95
CA ARG A 100 8.68 -20.34 -12.66
C ARG A 100 8.17 -18.92 -12.46
N LEU A 101 9.07 -17.95 -12.45
CA LEU A 101 8.77 -16.53 -12.34
C LEU A 101 9.08 -15.85 -13.67
N ALA A 102 8.07 -15.23 -14.29
CA ALA A 102 8.23 -14.43 -15.50
C ALA A 102 9.08 -13.18 -15.24
N ASP A 103 9.43 -12.39 -16.27
CA ASP A 103 10.16 -11.12 -16.13
C ASP A 103 9.29 -9.97 -15.61
N ASP A 104 9.90 -8.80 -15.44
CA ASP A 104 9.24 -7.61 -14.92
C ASP A 104 8.34 -6.94 -15.96
N LEU A 105 7.08 -6.67 -15.59
CA LEU A 105 6.09 -6.07 -16.48
C LEU A 105 6.52 -4.66 -16.91
N THR A 106 7.07 -3.86 -15.99
CA THR A 106 7.45 -2.47 -16.27
C THR A 106 8.69 -2.32 -17.13
N ALA A 107 9.58 -3.30 -17.09
CA ALA A 107 10.71 -3.37 -18.02
C ALA A 107 10.30 -3.81 -19.44
N SER A 108 9.06 -4.24 -19.66
CA SER A 108 8.62 -4.71 -20.98
C SER A 108 8.31 -3.56 -21.95
N ALA A 109 8.67 -3.72 -23.22
CA ALA A 109 8.33 -2.75 -24.27
C ALA A 109 6.82 -2.51 -24.41
N GLY A 110 6.01 -3.54 -24.11
CA GLY A 110 4.56 -3.44 -24.13
C GLY A 110 4.00 -2.50 -23.05
N ALA A 111 4.65 -2.38 -21.89
CA ALA A 111 4.20 -1.48 -20.83
C ALA A 111 4.32 0.00 -21.24
N ALA A 112 5.48 0.39 -21.79
CA ALA A 112 5.66 1.76 -22.27
C ALA A 112 4.69 2.10 -23.41
N ALA A 113 4.51 1.18 -24.37
CA ALA A 113 3.56 1.36 -25.47
C ALA A 113 2.10 1.50 -24.98
N ALA A 114 1.69 0.69 -24.00
CA ALA A 114 0.36 0.79 -23.41
C ALA A 114 0.15 2.14 -22.70
N VAL A 115 1.15 2.61 -21.94
CA VAL A 115 1.08 3.91 -21.27
C VAL A 115 1.05 5.05 -22.29
N ALA A 116 1.89 5.01 -23.33
CA ALA A 116 1.90 6.00 -24.40
C ALA A 116 0.55 6.06 -25.15
N ALA A 117 -0.12 4.91 -25.36
CA ALA A 117 -1.44 4.89 -25.97
C ALA A 117 -2.50 5.65 -25.13
N LEU A 118 -2.37 5.66 -23.79
CA LEU A 118 -3.27 6.41 -22.91
C LEU A 118 -3.08 7.92 -23.04
N THR A 119 -1.90 8.42 -23.43
CA THR A 119 -1.62 9.86 -23.54
C THR A 119 -2.19 10.48 -24.81
N ALA A 120 -2.60 9.66 -25.79
CA ALA A 120 -3.16 10.12 -27.05
C ALA A 120 -4.56 10.74 -26.90
N GLY A 121 -5.28 10.38 -25.83
CA GLY A 121 -6.60 10.93 -25.53
C GLY A 121 -6.56 12.33 -24.91
N ALA A 122 -7.72 13.00 -24.86
CA ALA A 122 -7.89 14.25 -24.13
C ALA A 122 -7.99 14.05 -22.60
N GLY A 123 -8.30 12.83 -22.16
CA GLY A 123 -8.65 12.55 -20.77
C GLY A 123 -10.10 12.89 -20.45
N GLU A 124 -10.49 12.64 -19.19
CA GLU A 124 -11.76 13.08 -18.62
C GLU A 124 -11.51 14.32 -17.75
N GLU A 125 -12.44 15.27 -17.77
CA GLU A 125 -12.39 16.44 -16.89
C GLU A 125 -12.57 16.02 -15.42
N ILE A 126 -11.69 16.51 -14.55
CA ILE A 126 -11.80 16.27 -13.10
C ILE A 126 -12.90 17.20 -12.53
N THR A 127 -14.12 16.68 -12.46
CA THR A 127 -15.30 17.39 -11.92
C THR A 127 -15.71 16.94 -10.52
N VAL A 128 -14.95 16.02 -9.93
CA VAL A 128 -15.22 15.47 -8.59
C VAL A 128 -15.00 16.50 -7.48
N SER A 129 -15.82 16.44 -6.44
CA SER A 129 -15.69 17.33 -5.28
C SER A 129 -14.48 16.98 -4.41
N PRO A 130 -13.71 17.97 -3.91
CA PRO A 130 -12.63 17.74 -2.95
C PRO A 130 -13.16 17.46 -1.53
N GLY A 131 -14.48 17.45 -1.31
CA GLY A 131 -15.10 17.37 0.01
C GLY A 131 -14.65 16.17 0.85
N SER A 132 -14.40 15.01 0.23
CA SER A 132 -13.91 13.82 0.94
C SER A 132 -12.49 13.99 1.50
N PHE A 133 -11.67 14.83 0.88
CA PHE A 133 -10.30 15.14 1.32
C PHE A 133 -10.27 16.06 2.54
N ARG A 134 -11.39 16.75 2.83
CA ARG A 134 -11.51 17.76 3.91
C ARG A 134 -12.73 17.52 4.80
N ALA A 135 -13.31 16.32 4.73
CA ALA A 135 -14.55 16.03 5.46
C ALA A 135 -14.31 16.21 6.98
N PRO A 136 -15.16 16.94 7.71
CA PRO A 136 -14.96 17.19 9.14
C PRO A 136 -14.80 15.92 9.98
N SER A 137 -15.42 14.81 9.57
CA SER A 137 -15.27 13.50 10.22
C SER A 137 -13.83 12.98 10.26
N TRP A 138 -12.93 13.49 9.40
CA TRP A 138 -11.50 13.17 9.44
C TRP A 138 -10.72 14.00 10.47
N SER A 139 -11.38 14.93 11.18
CA SER A 139 -10.79 15.76 12.25
C SER A 139 -11.16 15.29 13.65
N GLU A 140 -12.00 14.26 13.76
CA GLU A 140 -12.39 13.64 15.03
C GLU A 140 -11.67 12.30 15.16
N LEU A 141 -10.97 12.11 16.28
CA LEU A 141 -10.40 10.80 16.60
C LEU A 141 -11.55 9.82 16.90
N PRO A 142 -11.63 8.68 16.21
CA PRO A 142 -12.60 7.66 16.55
C PRO A 142 -12.42 7.20 18.00
N GLY A 143 -13.53 6.89 18.69
CA GLY A 143 -13.54 6.37 20.07
C GLY A 143 -13.04 4.93 20.22
N HIS A 144 -12.00 4.54 19.49
CA HIS A 144 -11.39 3.22 19.62
C HIS A 144 -10.53 3.17 20.88
N ASP A 145 -10.85 2.26 21.81
CA ASP A 145 -10.05 2.02 23.01
C ASP A 145 -8.75 1.28 22.69
N ARG A 146 -8.71 0.59 21.55
CA ARG A 146 -7.65 -0.36 21.19
C ARG A 146 -7.48 -0.49 19.69
N HIS A 147 -6.23 -0.51 19.22
CA HIS A 147 -5.88 -0.91 17.87
C HIS A 147 -5.09 -2.23 17.87
N LEU A 148 -5.47 -3.13 16.97
CA LEU A 148 -4.76 -4.37 16.68
C LEU A 148 -4.05 -4.22 15.33
N LEU A 149 -2.75 -3.91 15.39
CA LEU A 149 -1.90 -3.70 14.22
C LEU A 149 -1.36 -5.06 13.76
N LEU A 150 -1.93 -5.61 12.69
CA LEU A 150 -1.56 -6.93 12.18
C LEU A 150 -0.51 -6.82 11.06
N CYS A 151 0.64 -7.47 11.24
CA CYS A 151 1.65 -7.57 10.19
C CYS A 151 1.13 -8.40 8.99
N ARG A 152 1.06 -7.79 7.81
CA ARG A 152 0.69 -8.44 6.54
C ARG A 152 1.85 -8.58 5.56
N GLY A 153 3.08 -8.37 6.01
CA GLY A 153 4.29 -8.64 5.21
C GLY A 153 4.37 -10.10 4.71
N PRO A 154 5.19 -10.37 3.68
CA PRO A 154 5.17 -11.65 2.95
C PRO A 154 5.41 -12.87 3.84
N ARG A 155 6.31 -12.77 4.83
CA ARG A 155 6.60 -13.86 5.77
C ARG A 155 5.47 -14.15 6.76
N CYS A 156 4.89 -13.12 7.38
CA CYS A 156 3.70 -13.31 8.23
C CYS A 156 2.53 -13.87 7.42
N THR A 157 2.38 -13.46 6.15
CA THR A 157 1.40 -14.04 5.24
C THR A 157 1.66 -15.53 5.00
N ALA A 158 2.92 -15.93 4.75
CA ALA A 158 3.29 -17.35 4.63
C ALA A 158 3.04 -18.14 5.92
N HIS A 159 3.12 -17.50 7.09
CA HIS A 159 2.80 -18.07 8.41
C HIS A 159 1.30 -18.00 8.77
N GLY A 160 0.42 -17.61 7.86
CA GLY A 160 -1.04 -17.68 8.08
C GLY A 160 -1.70 -16.38 8.52
N ALA A 161 -1.02 -15.24 8.46
CA ALA A 161 -1.59 -13.94 8.86
C ALA A 161 -2.88 -13.56 8.11
N GLY A 162 -3.16 -14.16 6.95
CA GLY A 162 -4.44 -13.99 6.25
C GLY A 162 -5.62 -14.60 7.01
N ALA A 163 -5.43 -15.76 7.63
CA ALA A 163 -6.43 -16.39 8.48
C ALA A 163 -6.57 -15.63 9.81
N THR A 164 -5.45 -15.19 10.40
CA THR A 164 -5.42 -14.30 11.56
C THR A 164 -6.23 -13.03 11.33
N HIS A 165 -6.03 -12.36 10.18
CA HIS A 165 -6.77 -11.16 9.82
C HIS A 165 -8.28 -11.40 9.79
N ARG A 166 -8.71 -12.45 9.08
CA ARG A 166 -10.14 -12.79 8.99
C ARG A 166 -10.74 -13.08 10.36
N ALA A 167 -10.02 -13.79 11.23
CA ALA A 167 -10.47 -14.09 12.58
C ALA A 167 -10.62 -12.82 13.43
N LEU A 168 -9.63 -11.92 13.39
CA LEU A 168 -9.70 -10.62 14.09
C LEU A 168 -10.88 -9.79 13.58
N THR A 169 -10.97 -9.55 12.28
CA THR A 169 -12.05 -8.73 11.69
C THR A 169 -13.43 -9.32 11.93
N ALA A 170 -13.58 -10.64 11.90
CA ALA A 170 -14.86 -11.29 12.19
C ALA A 170 -15.25 -11.11 13.67
N ALA A 171 -14.29 -11.23 14.59
CA ALA A 171 -14.53 -11.11 16.02
C ALA A 171 -14.75 -9.67 16.50
N THR A 172 -14.23 -8.67 15.77
CA THR A 172 -14.38 -7.25 16.13
C THR A 172 -15.40 -6.50 15.25
N ARG A 173 -16.10 -7.19 14.35
CA ARG A 173 -17.02 -6.55 13.36
C ARG A 173 -18.01 -5.59 14.01
N ASP A 174 -18.59 -6.01 15.13
CA ASP A 174 -19.64 -5.27 15.83
C ASP A 174 -19.11 -4.59 17.11
N ASP A 175 -17.78 -4.54 17.32
CA ASP A 175 -17.14 -3.85 18.43
C ASP A 175 -16.51 -2.54 17.96
N PRO A 176 -17.20 -1.39 18.10
CA PRO A 176 -16.69 -0.10 17.65
C PRO A 176 -15.46 0.37 18.45
N ARG A 177 -15.09 -0.32 19.53
CA ARG A 177 -13.97 0.06 20.40
C ARG A 177 -12.64 -0.59 19.99
N THR A 178 -12.67 -1.60 19.11
CA THR A 178 -11.46 -2.27 18.62
C THR A 178 -11.29 -2.06 17.11
N LEU A 179 -10.23 -1.37 16.72
CA LEU A 179 -9.85 -1.24 15.31
C LEU A 179 -8.80 -2.29 14.94
N VAL A 180 -9.00 -3.03 13.85
CA VAL A 180 -8.01 -3.95 13.29
C VAL A 180 -7.39 -3.29 12.07
N THR A 181 -6.09 -3.00 12.12
CA THR A 181 -5.38 -2.33 11.02
C THR A 181 -4.29 -3.25 10.46
N PRO A 182 -4.44 -3.77 9.23
CA PRO A 182 -3.34 -4.45 8.57
C PRO A 182 -2.25 -3.45 8.23
N ILE A 183 -1.01 -3.79 8.56
CA ILE A 183 0.17 -2.94 8.31
C ILE A 183 1.27 -3.70 7.58
N GLY A 184 2.32 -2.97 7.18
CA GLY A 184 3.53 -3.50 6.56
C GLY A 184 4.31 -4.47 7.46
N CYS A 185 5.51 -4.84 7.02
CA CYS A 185 6.36 -5.76 7.76
C CYS A 185 6.83 -5.15 9.09
N LEU A 186 6.47 -5.77 10.21
CA LEU A 186 6.98 -5.38 11.53
C LEU A 186 8.36 -5.98 11.86
N GLY A 187 8.65 -7.19 11.37
CA GLY A 187 9.70 -8.02 11.97
C GLY A 187 9.44 -8.32 13.47
N PRO A 188 10.24 -9.17 14.12
CA PRO A 188 11.06 -10.23 13.55
C PRO A 188 10.19 -11.36 12.97
N CYS A 189 10.39 -11.71 11.71
CA CYS A 189 9.38 -12.49 10.97
C CYS A 189 9.22 -13.95 11.37
N ASN A 190 10.22 -14.57 12.01
CA ASN A 190 10.13 -15.96 12.46
C ASN A 190 9.14 -16.15 13.63
N LEU A 191 8.71 -15.04 14.25
CA LEU A 191 7.70 -15.01 15.30
C LEU A 191 6.29 -14.70 14.73
N GLY A 192 6.15 -14.67 13.41
CA GLY A 192 4.90 -14.38 12.73
C GLY A 192 3.83 -15.47 12.89
N PRO A 193 2.53 -15.13 12.71
CA PRO A 193 1.97 -13.78 12.55
C PRO A 193 2.14 -12.90 13.78
N ILE A 194 2.48 -11.62 13.59
CA ILE A 194 2.65 -10.64 14.67
C ILE A 194 1.45 -9.69 14.69
N VAL A 195 0.92 -9.44 15.87
CA VAL A 195 -0.07 -8.39 16.16
C VAL A 195 0.47 -7.50 17.26
N ILE A 196 0.46 -6.18 17.06
CA ILE A 196 0.69 -5.22 18.15
C ILE A 196 -0.66 -4.73 18.63
N GLU A 197 -0.95 -4.93 19.90
CA GLU A 197 -2.12 -4.37 20.57
C GLU A 197 -1.72 -3.05 21.23
N THR A 198 -2.17 -1.93 20.68
CA THR A 198 -1.95 -0.61 21.27
C THR A 198 -3.23 -0.15 21.95
N PRO A 199 -3.23 0.16 23.26
CA PRO A 199 -4.23 1.04 23.84
C PRO A 199 -4.22 2.37 23.06
N GLY A 200 -5.38 3.01 22.83
CA GLY A 200 -5.47 4.23 22.01
C GLY A 200 -4.59 5.42 22.46
N HIS A 201 -3.93 5.33 23.62
CA HIS A 201 -3.08 6.37 24.20
C HIS A 201 -1.68 5.89 24.67
N ASP A 202 -1.33 4.62 24.50
CA ASP A 202 -0.04 4.07 24.97
C ASP A 202 0.88 3.74 23.77
N PRO A 203 2.06 4.40 23.66
CA PRO A 203 2.93 4.27 22.50
C PRO A 203 3.73 2.95 22.45
N GLU A 204 3.85 2.18 23.53
CA GLU A 204 4.72 0.99 23.52
C GLU A 204 4.05 -0.22 22.87
N GLY A 205 2.75 -0.42 23.15
CA GLY A 205 1.95 -1.53 22.62
C GLY A 205 2.39 -2.93 23.12
N THR A 206 1.45 -3.87 23.20
CA THR A 206 1.75 -5.27 23.55
C THR A 206 1.97 -6.10 22.28
N TRP A 207 3.11 -6.77 22.20
CA TRP A 207 3.48 -7.62 21.06
C TRP A 207 2.98 -9.04 21.23
N HIS A 208 2.13 -9.49 20.31
CA HIS A 208 1.62 -10.85 20.23
C HIS A 208 2.28 -11.57 19.05
N GLN A 209 2.77 -12.78 19.30
CA GLN A 209 3.54 -13.59 18.35
C GLN A 209 2.80 -14.88 18.03
N ARG A 210 3.10 -15.48 16.87
CA ARG A 210 2.50 -16.74 16.39
C ARG A 210 0.97 -16.73 16.51
N VAL A 211 0.36 -15.59 16.20
CA VAL A 211 -1.09 -15.39 16.39
C VAL A 211 -1.84 -16.16 15.32
N ASP A 212 -2.29 -17.36 15.65
CA ASP A 212 -3.19 -18.17 14.84
C ASP A 212 -4.65 -17.67 14.96
N PRO A 213 -5.62 -18.26 14.22
CA PRO A 213 -7.02 -17.85 14.31
C PRO A 213 -7.64 -17.98 15.70
N THR A 214 -7.23 -18.96 16.51
CA THR A 214 -7.75 -19.17 17.87
C THR A 214 -7.22 -18.09 18.80
N ALA A 215 -5.92 -17.83 18.76
CA ALA A 215 -5.29 -16.73 19.50
C ALA A 215 -5.87 -15.38 19.09
N ALA A 216 -6.12 -15.16 17.79
CA ALA A 216 -6.78 -13.96 17.28
C ALA A 216 -8.16 -13.74 17.89
N ALA A 217 -9.02 -14.77 17.93
CA ALA A 217 -10.33 -14.67 18.55
C ALA A 217 -10.21 -14.33 20.05
N GLY A 218 -9.26 -14.97 20.75
CA GLY A 218 -8.97 -14.67 22.15
C GLY A 218 -8.48 -13.23 22.38
N LEU A 219 -7.62 -12.71 21.49
CA LEU A 219 -7.16 -11.32 21.54
C LEU A 219 -8.32 -10.35 21.30
N ALA A 220 -9.14 -10.58 20.27
CA ALA A 220 -10.30 -9.74 19.97
C ALA A 220 -11.29 -9.69 21.15
N ALA A 221 -11.51 -10.80 21.86
CA ALA A 221 -12.41 -10.86 23.00
C ALA A 221 -11.90 -10.13 24.26
N ARG A 222 -10.60 -9.80 24.35
CA ARG A 222 -10.06 -9.04 25.49
C ARG A 222 -10.70 -7.65 25.51
N ARG A 223 -11.15 -7.24 26.70
CA ARG A 223 -11.61 -5.88 26.95
C ARG A 223 -10.45 -5.09 27.54
N SER A 224 -10.16 -3.91 27.00
CA SER A 224 -9.27 -2.96 27.68
C SER A 224 -9.84 -2.66 29.07
N PRO A 225 -9.01 -2.66 30.12
CA PRO A 225 -9.46 -2.16 31.42
C PRO A 225 -9.86 -0.69 31.24
N VAL A 226 -11.10 -0.36 31.57
CA VAL A 226 -11.58 1.03 31.58
C VAL A 226 -10.71 1.81 32.55
N ARG A 227 -9.84 2.69 32.05
CA ARG A 227 -9.27 3.74 32.89
C ARG A 227 -10.27 4.88 32.88
N THR A 228 -10.97 5.06 34.00
CA THR A 228 -11.69 6.29 34.29
C THR A 228 -10.68 7.43 34.18
N VAL A 229 -10.79 8.24 33.13
CA VAL A 229 -10.08 9.51 33.07
C VAL A 229 -10.73 10.37 34.14
N SER A 230 -10.07 10.51 35.29
CA SER A 230 -10.51 11.46 36.30
C SER A 230 -10.30 12.84 35.70
N SER A 231 -11.40 13.50 35.35
CA SER A 231 -11.43 14.91 34.98
C SER A 231 -10.83 15.73 36.12
N GLY A 232 -9.64 16.27 35.88
CA GLY A 232 -9.01 17.31 36.70
C GLY A 232 -9.03 18.63 35.96
#